data_AF-A0A0G1PKS9-F1
#
_entry.id   AF-A0A0G1PKS9-F1
#
_cell.length_a   1.000
_cell.length_b   1.000
_cell.length_c   1.000
_cell.angle_alpha   90.00
_cell.angle_beta   90.00
_cell.angle_gamma   90.00
#
_symmetry.space_group_name_H-M   'P 1'
#
loop_
_entity.id
_entity.type
_entity.pdbx_description
1 polymer ?
#
loop_
_entity_poly.entity_id
_entity_poly.type
_entity_poly.pdbx_seq_one_letter_code
_entity_poly.pdbx_strand_id
1 'polypeptide(L)'
;MKNPVKYAWKSFPSLMLISAVFVLFLAWISNGATPMSLLKGIAMLGMYLVLLFLDAILIVRWGTILNRKVDHSVIPEELVVGQRYWLNGETWADYAGFESYTGQYIFAIYEVHNRNDPHTRLLRGQVSQYISKEQEVFE
;
A
#
# COMPACT_ATOMS: atom_id res chain seq x y z
N MET A 1 0.15 -18.22 -11.58
CA MET A 1 0.24 -17.02 -10.71
C MET A 1 0.62 -15.80 -11.57
N LYS A 2 -0.16 -14.70 -11.54
CA LYS A 2 0.19 -13.48 -12.28
C LYS A 2 1.26 -12.71 -11.48
N ASN A 3 2.34 -12.36 -12.16
CA ASN A 3 3.58 -11.89 -11.55
C ASN A 3 3.37 -10.57 -10.74
N PRO A 4 3.57 -10.56 -9.41
CA PRO A 4 3.35 -9.39 -8.54
C PRO A 4 4.23 -8.20 -8.92
N VAL A 5 5.33 -8.46 -9.65
CA VAL A 5 6.22 -7.45 -10.20
C VAL A 5 5.47 -6.50 -11.15
N LYS A 6 4.53 -6.96 -11.98
CA LYS A 6 3.95 -6.12 -13.05
C LYS A 6 3.22 -4.86 -12.54
N TYR A 7 2.70 -4.90 -11.31
CA TYR A 7 1.93 -3.80 -10.72
C TYR A 7 2.74 -2.94 -9.76
N ALA A 8 3.82 -3.48 -9.18
CA ALA A 8 4.82 -2.70 -8.43
C ALA A 8 5.40 -1.56 -9.28
N TRP A 9 5.59 -1.81 -10.58
CA TRP A 9 6.12 -0.82 -11.54
C TRP A 9 5.21 0.39 -11.75
N LYS A 10 3.93 0.33 -11.39
CA LYS A 10 2.98 1.44 -11.60
C LYS A 10 3.02 2.48 -10.48
N SER A 11 3.34 2.07 -9.25
CA SER A 11 3.50 2.95 -8.08
C SER A 11 4.95 3.34 -7.80
N PHE A 12 5.91 2.60 -8.38
CA PHE A 12 7.35 2.89 -8.33
C PHE A 12 7.72 4.33 -8.75
N PRO A 13 7.16 4.89 -9.85
CA PRO A 13 7.58 6.21 -10.33
C PRO A 13 7.21 7.34 -9.37
N SER A 14 6.05 7.27 -8.71
CA SER A 14 5.60 8.33 -7.79
C SER A 14 6.39 8.35 -6.49
N LEU A 15 6.73 7.18 -5.95
CA LEU A 15 7.54 7.07 -4.73
C LEU A 15 9.01 7.47 -4.99
N MET A 16 9.60 7.03 -6.12
CA MET A 16 10.91 7.52 -6.54
C MET A 16 10.96 9.05 -6.69
N LEU A 17 9.90 9.65 -7.25
CA LEU A 17 9.81 11.10 -7.40
C LEU A 17 9.76 11.81 -6.03
N ILE A 18 8.98 11.29 -5.07
CA ILE A 18 8.90 11.84 -3.71
C ILE A 18 10.26 11.75 -3.01
N SER A 19 10.91 10.59 -3.09
CA SER A 19 12.24 10.35 -2.53
C SER A 19 13.31 11.26 -3.15
N ALA A 20 13.26 11.49 -4.46
CA ALA A 20 14.15 12.42 -5.16
C ALA A 20 13.90 13.88 -4.74
N VAL A 21 12.64 14.31 -4.66
CA VAL A 21 12.27 15.66 -4.20
C VAL A 21 12.71 15.89 -2.75
N PHE A 22 12.57 14.91 -1.87
CA PHE A 22 13.02 14.99 -0.48
C PHE A 22 14.54 15.14 -0.36
N VAL A 23 15.31 14.37 -1.13
CA VAL A 23 16.78 14.48 -1.15
C VAL A 23 17.23 15.82 -1.73
N LEU A 24 16.58 16.32 -2.79
CA LEU A 24 16.86 17.64 -3.34
C LEU A 24 16.52 18.77 -2.37
N PHE A 25 15.42 18.62 -1.61
CA PHE A 25 15.04 19.57 -0.56
C PHE A 25 16.05 19.60 0.59
N LEU A 26 16.52 18.43 1.05
CA LEU A 26 17.59 18.34 2.05
C LEU A 26 18.90 18.95 1.54
N ALA A 27 19.24 18.71 0.28
CA ALA A 27 20.41 19.32 -0.36
C ALA A 27 20.30 20.86 -0.39
N TRP A 28 19.13 21.38 -0.76
CA TRP A 28 18.84 22.82 -0.81
C TRP A 28 18.92 23.48 0.57
N ILE A 29 18.35 22.88 1.61
CA ILE A 29 18.46 23.37 3.00
C ILE A 29 19.92 23.37 3.46
N SER A 30 20.70 22.33 3.12
CA SER A 30 22.09 22.23 3.57
C SER A 30 23.06 23.20 2.87
N ASN A 31 22.70 23.67 1.66
CA ASN A 31 23.49 24.60 0.87
C ASN A 31 23.49 26.04 1.42
N GLY A 32 22.59 26.36 2.36
CA GLY A 32 22.58 27.68 3.03
C GLY A 32 23.79 27.94 3.95
N ALA A 33 24.58 26.91 4.29
CA ALA A 33 25.61 27.03 5.33
C ALA A 33 27.04 26.66 4.92
N THR A 34 27.29 25.88 3.85
CA THR A 34 28.66 25.49 3.44
C THR A 34 28.69 24.90 2.02
N PRO A 35 29.78 25.10 1.24
CA PRO A 35 29.95 24.45 -0.05
C PRO A 35 29.89 22.92 0.10
N MET A 36 29.25 22.27 -0.87
CA MET A 36 29.01 20.83 -0.91
C MET A 36 30.35 20.07 -0.90
N SER A 37 30.75 19.50 0.23
CA SER A 37 31.93 18.65 0.31
C SER A 37 31.64 17.27 -0.29
N LEU A 38 32.67 16.60 -0.82
CA LEU A 38 32.55 15.24 -1.39
C LEU A 38 31.84 14.28 -0.42
N LEU A 39 32.14 14.38 0.89
CA LEU A 39 31.53 13.59 1.94
C LEU A 39 30.01 13.80 2.05
N LYS A 40 29.54 15.04 1.89
CA LYS A 40 28.10 15.36 1.89
C LYS A 40 27.41 14.77 0.66
N GLY A 41 28.05 14.82 -0.51
CA GLY A 41 27.53 14.20 -1.73
C GLY A 41 27.35 12.69 -1.59
N ILE A 42 28.34 12.00 -1.01
CA ILE A 42 28.28 10.55 -0.73
C ILE A 42 27.15 10.24 0.27
N ALA A 43 27.00 11.04 1.32
CA ALA A 43 25.93 10.85 2.30
C ALA A 43 24.52 11.02 1.69
N MET A 44 24.32 12.01 0.81
CA MET A 44 23.04 12.20 0.12
C MET A 44 22.72 11.06 -0.85
N LEU A 45 23.73 10.57 -1.58
CA LEU A 45 23.56 9.40 -2.45
C LEU A 45 23.17 8.16 -1.65
N GLY A 46 23.85 7.91 -0.52
CA GLY A 46 23.53 6.81 0.38
C GLY A 46 22.11 6.89 0.92
N MET A 47 21.69 8.09 1.36
CA MET A 47 20.33 8.32 1.85
C MET A 47 19.27 8.11 0.76
N TYR A 48 19.54 8.55 -0.47
CA TYR A 48 18.67 8.28 -1.60
C TYR A 48 18.50 6.78 -1.89
N LEU A 49 19.60 6.01 -1.87
CA LEU A 49 19.56 4.56 -2.05
C LEU A 49 18.76 3.85 -0.95
N VAL A 50 18.88 4.28 0.31
CA VAL A 50 18.09 3.74 1.43
C VAL A 50 16.60 4.01 1.23
N LEU A 51 16.23 5.23 0.81
CA LEU A 51 14.83 5.56 0.51
C LEU A 51 14.28 4.72 -0.63
N LEU A 52 15.05 4.53 -1.71
CA LEU A 52 14.67 3.65 -2.81
C LEU A 52 14.46 2.20 -2.36
N PHE A 53 15.30 1.71 -1.46
CA PHE A 53 15.17 0.36 -0.91
C PHE A 53 13.93 0.21 -0.03
N LEU A 54 13.62 1.20 0.82
CA LEU A 54 12.41 1.24 1.62
C LEU A 54 11.15 1.34 0.73
N ASP A 55 11.18 2.17 -0.30
CA ASP A 55 10.10 2.27 -1.29
C ASP A 55 9.86 0.92 -1.97
N ALA A 56 10.92 0.21 -2.37
CA ALA A 56 10.79 -1.13 -2.96
C ALA A 56 10.14 -2.13 -2.00
N ILE A 57 10.53 -2.13 -0.72
CA ILE A 57 9.92 -2.98 0.32
C ILE A 57 8.44 -2.62 0.51
N LEU A 58 8.12 -1.33 0.63
CA LEU A 58 6.74 -0.86 0.81
C LEU A 58 5.87 -1.22 -0.39
N ILE A 59 6.38 -1.09 -1.61
CA ILE A 59 5.64 -1.46 -2.82
C ILE A 59 5.38 -2.98 -2.86
N VAL A 60 6.38 -3.80 -2.52
CA VAL A 60 6.21 -5.25 -2.44
C VAL A 60 5.18 -5.62 -1.37
N ARG A 61 5.19 -4.93 -0.23
CA ARG A 61 4.30 -5.22 0.92
C ARG A 61 2.89 -4.65 0.79
N TRP A 62 2.71 -3.51 0.12
CA TRP A 62 1.40 -2.87 -0.08
C TRP A 62 0.75 -3.29 -1.40
N GLY A 63 1.55 -3.51 -2.44
CA GLY A 63 1.08 -4.08 -3.70
C GLY A 63 0.51 -5.49 -3.54
N THR A 64 0.90 -6.21 -2.49
CA THR A 64 0.46 -7.59 -2.19
C THR A 64 -0.93 -7.71 -1.58
N ILE A 65 -1.49 -6.63 -1.03
CA ILE A 65 -2.78 -6.65 -0.34
C ILE A 65 -3.97 -6.86 -1.30
N LEU A 66 -3.80 -6.74 -2.64
CA LEU A 66 -4.84 -7.04 -3.65
C LEU A 66 -4.32 -7.88 -4.84
N ASN A 67 -3.31 -8.72 -4.61
CA ASN A 67 -2.66 -9.45 -5.69
C ASN A 67 -3.33 -10.79 -6.03
N ARG A 68 -4.23 -11.28 -5.18
CA ARG A 68 -4.79 -12.62 -5.31
C ARG A 68 -6.30 -12.60 -5.18
N LYS A 69 -6.97 -13.06 -6.25
CA LYS A 69 -8.41 -13.18 -6.24
C LYS A 69 -8.83 -14.36 -5.38
N VAL A 70 -9.92 -14.17 -4.66
CA VAL A 70 -10.57 -15.21 -3.87
C VAL A 70 -11.47 -16.06 -4.76
N ASP A 71 -11.61 -17.34 -4.43
CA ASP A 71 -12.49 -18.28 -5.12
C ASP A 71 -13.95 -18.10 -4.67
N HIS A 72 -14.19 -17.78 -3.40
CA HIS A 72 -15.52 -17.57 -2.82
C HIS A 72 -15.78 -16.10 -2.51
N SER A 73 -15.90 -15.30 -3.57
CA SER A 73 -16.10 -13.85 -3.44
C SER A 73 -17.43 -13.48 -2.79
N VAL A 74 -17.40 -12.41 -1.98
CA VAL A 74 -18.60 -11.80 -1.41
C VAL A 74 -19.26 -10.85 -2.41
N ILE A 75 -20.59 -10.89 -2.44
CA ILE A 75 -21.41 -9.91 -3.14
C ILE A 75 -21.36 -8.59 -2.35
N PRO A 76 -20.93 -7.46 -2.94
CA PRO A 76 -20.74 -6.20 -2.21
C PRO A 76 -21.99 -5.71 -1.48
N GLU A 77 -23.17 -6.00 -2.02
CA GLU A 77 -24.46 -5.64 -1.43
C GLU A 77 -24.80 -6.45 -0.17
N GLU A 78 -24.13 -7.57 0.09
CA GLU A 78 -24.29 -8.39 1.29
C GLU A 78 -23.33 -8.02 2.43
N LEU A 79 -22.52 -6.98 2.24
CA LEU A 79 -21.56 -6.56 3.26
C LEU A 79 -22.28 -5.93 4.45
N VAL A 80 -21.98 -6.43 5.65
CA VAL A 80 -22.55 -5.94 6.91
C VAL A 80 -21.49 -5.14 7.66
N VAL A 81 -21.82 -3.90 8.02
CA VAL A 81 -20.89 -3.01 8.73
C VAL A 81 -20.48 -3.65 10.07
N GLY A 82 -19.19 -3.65 10.36
CA GLY A 82 -18.60 -4.27 11.54
C GLY A 82 -18.40 -5.78 11.42
N GLN A 83 -18.80 -6.41 10.31
CA GLN A 83 -18.48 -7.80 10.04
C GLN A 83 -17.06 -7.93 9.48
N ARG A 84 -16.40 -9.01 9.89
CA ARG A 84 -15.06 -9.37 9.47
C ARG A 84 -15.09 -10.25 8.22
N TYR A 85 -14.20 -9.95 7.28
CA TYR A 85 -14.01 -10.65 6.03
C TYR A 85 -12.53 -10.93 5.78
N TRP A 86 -12.26 -11.81 4.83
CA TRP A 86 -10.92 -12.14 4.38
C TRP A 86 -10.58 -11.38 3.11
N LEU A 87 -9.54 -10.56 3.19
CA LEU A 87 -8.93 -9.88 2.07
C LEU A 87 -7.86 -10.79 1.45
N ASN A 88 -8.02 -11.07 0.17
CA ASN A 88 -7.23 -12.03 -0.61
C ASN A 88 -7.11 -13.42 0.02
N GLY A 89 -8.07 -13.83 0.85
CA GLY A 89 -8.06 -15.14 1.52
C GLY A 89 -7.15 -15.26 2.74
N GLU A 90 -6.27 -14.30 2.99
CA GLU A 90 -5.21 -14.43 4.00
C GLU A 90 -5.26 -13.37 5.11
N THR A 91 -5.77 -12.17 4.81
CA THR A 91 -5.69 -11.02 5.72
C THR A 91 -7.08 -10.67 6.27
N TRP A 92 -7.20 -10.46 7.57
CA TRP A 92 -8.44 -10.02 8.17
C TRP A 92 -8.74 -8.54 7.83
N ALA A 93 -9.98 -8.28 7.43
CA ALA A 93 -10.46 -6.96 7.09
C ALA A 93 -11.89 -6.76 7.61
N ASP A 94 -12.12 -5.77 8.47
CA ASP A 94 -13.47 -5.45 8.94
C ASP A 94 -14.09 -4.41 8.02
N TYR A 95 -15.33 -4.66 7.60
CA TYR A 95 -16.04 -3.72 6.73
C TYR A 95 -16.54 -2.52 7.54
N ALA A 96 -16.01 -1.33 7.23
CA ALA A 96 -16.30 -0.09 7.94
C ALA A 96 -17.48 0.69 7.35
N GLY A 97 -17.85 0.42 6.09
CA GLY A 97 -18.99 1.05 5.43
C GLY A 97 -18.74 1.43 3.97
N PHE A 98 -19.71 2.12 3.38
CA PHE A 98 -19.68 2.54 1.98
C PHE A 98 -19.66 4.08 1.88
N GLU A 99 -18.70 4.62 1.12
CA GLU A 99 -18.58 6.03 0.85
C GLU A 99 -19.28 6.38 -0.47
N SER A 100 -20.48 6.96 -0.36
CA SER A 100 -21.35 7.24 -1.51
C SER A 100 -20.80 8.28 -2.48
N TYR A 101 -19.95 9.20 -2.02
CA TYR A 101 -19.31 10.21 -2.88
C TYR A 101 -18.26 9.59 -3.82
N THR A 102 -17.46 8.64 -3.34
CA THR A 102 -16.38 8.01 -4.10
C THR A 102 -16.80 6.68 -4.74
N GLY A 103 -17.92 6.09 -4.29
CA GLY A 103 -18.37 4.76 -4.70
C GLY A 103 -17.49 3.64 -4.15
N GLN A 104 -16.79 3.88 -3.03
CA GLN A 104 -15.81 2.96 -2.46
C GLN A 104 -16.32 2.29 -1.18
N TYR A 105 -16.02 1.01 -1.05
CA TYR A 105 -16.22 0.21 0.15
C TYR A 105 -14.97 0.31 1.01
N ILE A 106 -15.15 0.60 2.28
CA ILE A 106 -14.04 0.85 3.21
C ILE A 106 -13.85 -0.40 4.07
N PHE A 107 -12.61 -0.89 4.08
CA PHE A 107 -12.18 -2.00 4.91
C PHE A 107 -11.05 -1.56 5.83
N ALA A 108 -11.18 -1.85 7.12
CA ALA A 108 -10.12 -1.67 8.09
C ALA A 108 -9.30 -2.96 8.16
N ILE A 109 -8.03 -2.90 7.74
CA ILE A 109 -7.12 -4.04 7.81
C ILE A 109 -6.44 -4.01 9.18
N TYR A 110 -6.87 -4.89 10.07
CA TYR A 110 -6.28 -5.01 11.39
C TYR A 110 -4.99 -5.81 11.31
N GLU A 111 -3.88 -5.16 10.99
CA GLU A 111 -2.56 -5.75 11.24
C GLU A 111 -2.17 -5.62 12.72
N VAL A 112 -2.61 -4.58 13.46
CA VAL A 112 -2.05 -4.28 14.79
C VAL A 112 -3.00 -3.50 15.72
N HIS A 113 -4.28 -3.89 15.91
CA HIS A 113 -5.14 -3.39 17.01
C HIS A 113 -5.01 -1.87 17.33
N ASN A 114 -4.90 -1.01 16.31
CA ASN A 114 -4.67 0.42 16.53
C ASN A 114 -5.70 1.24 15.75
N ARG A 115 -6.20 2.32 16.36
CA ARG A 115 -7.15 3.24 15.72
C ARG A 115 -6.61 3.91 14.45
N ASN A 116 -5.31 3.78 14.20
CA ASN A 116 -4.61 4.31 13.04
C ASN A 116 -4.33 3.24 11.97
N ASP A 117 -4.93 2.05 12.07
CA ASP A 117 -4.74 0.98 11.10
C ASP A 117 -5.16 1.45 9.69
N PRO A 118 -4.37 1.11 8.66
CA PRO A 118 -4.59 1.58 7.30
C PRO A 118 -5.95 1.12 6.79
N HIS A 119 -6.76 2.07 6.32
CA HIS A 119 -8.04 1.78 5.69
C HIS A 119 -7.82 1.53 4.20
N THR A 120 -8.18 0.35 3.73
CA THR A 120 -8.20 0.03 2.31
C THR A 120 -9.57 0.37 1.74
N ARG A 121 -9.57 1.19 0.69
CA ARG A 121 -10.77 1.54 -0.05
C ARG A 121 -10.82 0.73 -1.33
N LEU A 122 -11.92 0.00 -1.53
CA LEU A 122 -12.13 -0.91 -2.64
C LEU A 122 -13.33 -0.47 -3.47
N LEU A 123 -13.18 -0.46 -4.78
CA LEU A 123 -14.33 -0.34 -5.68
C LEU A 123 -15.16 -1.62 -5.65
N ARG A 124 -16.44 -1.52 -6.04
CA ARG A 124 -17.38 -2.65 -6.11
C ARG A 124 -16.78 -3.90 -6.77
N GLY A 125 -16.15 -3.73 -7.94
CA GLY A 125 -15.53 -4.85 -8.67
C GLY A 125 -14.28 -5.43 -7.99
N GLN A 126 -13.62 -4.68 -7.10
CA GLN A 126 -12.51 -5.18 -6.29
C GLN A 126 -13.04 -5.98 -5.09
N VAL A 127 -14.12 -5.52 -4.45
CA VAL A 127 -14.78 -6.27 -3.38
C VAL A 127 -15.15 -7.67 -3.87
N SER A 128 -15.84 -7.77 -5.01
CA SER A 128 -16.23 -9.06 -5.61
C SER A 128 -15.06 -9.91 -6.11
N GLN A 129 -13.82 -9.44 -6.04
CA GLN A 129 -12.65 -10.19 -6.51
C GLN A 129 -11.69 -10.55 -5.40
N TYR A 130 -11.67 -9.77 -4.32
CA TYR A 130 -10.62 -9.84 -3.32
C TYR A 130 -11.17 -10.04 -1.90
N ILE A 131 -12.49 -9.97 -1.68
CA ILE A 131 -13.10 -10.16 -0.36
C ILE A 131 -13.87 -11.48 -0.32
N SER A 132 -13.59 -12.32 0.66
CA SER A 132 -14.27 -13.59 0.94
C SER A 132 -14.85 -13.62 2.36
N LYS A 133 -15.89 -14.41 2.58
CA LYS A 133 -16.39 -14.76 3.93
C LYS A 133 -15.52 -15.86 4.56
N GLU A 134 -14.78 -16.61 3.76
CA GLU A 134 -14.02 -17.78 4.16
C GLU A 134 -12.51 -17.53 4.04
N GLN A 135 -11.72 -18.19 4.89
CA GLN A 135 -10.27 -18.12 4.80
C GLN A 135 -9.82 -19.03 3.67
N GLU A 136 -9.03 -18.50 2.74
CA GLU A 136 -8.50 -19.25 1.61
C GLU A 136 -6.98 -19.32 1.79
N VAL A 137 -6.52 -20.44 2.31
CA VAL A 137 -5.08 -20.74 2.39
C VAL A 137 -4.67 -21.34 1.07
N PHE A 138 -3.65 -20.76 0.48
CA PHE A 138 -3.22 -21.18 -0.82
C PHE A 138 -1.82 -21.78 -0.77
N GLU A 139 -1.70 -23.03 -1.22
CA GLU A 139 -0.45 -23.78 -1.33
C GLU A 139 0.52 -23.20 -2.36
#